data_AF-A0A1H0T8I4-F1
#
_entry.id   AF-A0A1H0T8I4-F1
#
_cell.length_a   1.000
_cell.length_b   1.000
_cell.length_c   1.000
_cell.angle_alpha   90.00
_cell.angle_beta   90.00
_cell.angle_gamma   90.00
#
_symmetry.space_group_name_H-M   'P 1'
#
loop_
_entity.id
_entity.type
_entity.pdbx_description
1 polymer ?
#
loop_
_entity_poly.entity_id
_entity_poly.type
_entity_poly.pdbx_seq_one_letter_code
_entity_poly.pdbx_strand_id
1 'polypeptide(L)' 'MSFQAYLTTIKAKTGKDAADFRKLAEEKGFTQNGELTATTKAGDIVNWLKTDFELGHGHAMAIYALLKGIKNESSQ' A
#
# COMPACT_ATOMS: atom_id res chain seq x y z
N MET A 1 -8.78 -3.46 14.85
CA MET A 1 -8.11 -4.39 13.90
C MET A 1 -6.66 -3.95 13.79
N SER A 2 -5.74 -4.91 13.88
CA SER A 2 -4.31 -4.62 13.73
C SER A 2 -3.96 -4.31 12.27
N PHE A 3 -2.83 -3.64 12.05
CA PHE A 3 -2.33 -3.38 10.69
C PHE A 3 -2.04 -4.69 9.94
N GLN A 4 -1.56 -5.71 10.66
CA GLN A 4 -1.33 -7.05 10.11
C GLN A 4 -2.62 -7.72 9.60
N ALA A 5 -3.77 -7.50 10.24
CA ALA A 5 -5.05 -8.03 9.77
C ALA A 5 -5.47 -7.40 8.44
N TYR A 6 -5.19 -6.11 8.24
CA TYR A 6 -5.38 -5.45 6.95
C TYR A 6 -4.48 -6.05 5.87
N LEU A 7 -3.17 -6.19 6.14
CA LEU A 7 -2.23 -6.78 5.17
C LEU A 7 -2.61 -8.21 4.80
N THR A 8 -3.04 -9.02 5.78
CA THR A 8 -3.51 -10.39 5.54
C THR A 8 -4.74 -10.40 4.63
N THR A 9 -5.71 -9.52 4.90
CA THR A 9 -6.93 -9.39 4.08
C THR A 9 -6.60 -8.91 2.67
N ILE A 10 -5.67 -7.96 2.54
CA ILE A 10 -5.21 -7.46 1.25
C ILE A 10 -4.56 -8.61 0.47
N LYS A 11 -3.60 -9.32 1.06
CA LYS A 11 -2.95 -10.47 0.42
C LYS A 11 -3.94 -11.54 0.01
N ALA A 12 -4.96 -11.81 0.83
CA ALA A 12 -6.02 -12.76 0.48
C ALA A 12 -6.87 -12.30 -0.72
N LYS A 13 -7.05 -10.99 -0.91
CA LYS A 13 -7.81 -10.42 -2.03
C LYS A 13 -6.99 -10.24 -3.31
N THR A 14 -5.76 -9.78 -3.16
CA THR A 14 -4.91 -9.34 -4.29
C THR A 14 -3.88 -10.37 -4.69
N GLY A 15 -3.61 -11.34 -3.82
CA GLY A 15 -2.48 -12.27 -3.96
C GLY A 15 -1.11 -11.60 -3.76
N LYS A 16 -1.07 -10.31 -3.40
CA LYS A 16 0.17 -9.51 -3.26
C LYS A 16 0.47 -9.23 -1.80
N ASP A 17 1.74 -9.35 -1.44
CA ASP A 17 2.20 -9.00 -0.10
C ASP A 17 2.70 -7.54 -0.02
N ALA A 18 3.11 -7.13 1.18
CA ALA A 18 3.62 -5.81 1.45
C ALA A 18 4.86 -5.45 0.58
N ALA A 19 5.74 -6.43 0.33
CA ALA A 19 6.94 -6.25 -0.47
C ALA A 19 6.61 -6.08 -1.95
N ASP A 20 5.62 -6.82 -2.46
CA ASP A 20 5.10 -6.67 -3.82
C ASP A 20 4.54 -5.27 -4.04
N PHE A 21 3.75 -4.74 -3.09
CA PHE A 21 3.23 -3.37 -3.22
C PHE A 21 4.33 -2.31 -3.23
N ARG A 22 5.42 -2.50 -2.47
CA ARG A 22 6.58 -1.60 -2.52
C ARG A 22 7.23 -1.60 -3.90
N LYS A 23 7.46 -2.78 -4.48
CA LYS A 23 8.00 -2.91 -5.83
C LYS A 23 7.08 -2.26 -6.87
N LEU A 24 5.78 -2.57 -6.82
CA LEU A 24 4.80 -2.00 -7.74
C LEU A 24 4.68 -0.48 -7.61
N ALA A 25 4.77 0.05 -6.38
CA ALA A 25 4.75 1.49 -6.14
C ALA A 25 6.01 2.17 -6.69
N GLU A 26 7.18 1.54 -6.58
CA GLU A 26 8.43 2.02 -7.16
C GLU A 26 8.40 1.97 -8.68
N GLU A 27 7.92 0.86 -9.27
CA GLU A 27 7.70 0.72 -10.71
C GLU A 27 6.74 1.78 -11.28
N LYS A 28 5.71 2.16 -10.51
CA LYS A 28 4.77 3.23 -10.87
C LYS A 28 5.31 4.64 -10.56
N GLY A 29 6.47 4.78 -9.93
CA GLY A 29 7.04 6.07 -9.52
C GLY A 29 6.34 6.72 -8.33
N PHE A 30 5.53 5.97 -7.58
CA PHE A 30 4.89 6.43 -6.36
C PHE A 30 5.88 6.53 -5.19
N THR A 31 6.84 5.62 -5.14
CA THR A 31 7.91 5.60 -4.14
C THR A 31 9.27 5.69 -4.78
N GLN A 32 10.21 6.35 -4.11
CA GLN A 32 11.62 6.42 -4.48
C GLN A 32 12.46 6.22 -3.21
N ASN A 33 13.43 5.30 -3.24
CA ASN A 33 14.28 4.97 -2.08
C ASN A 33 13.51 4.54 -0.81
N GLY A 34 12.35 3.90 -0.98
CA GLY A 34 11.53 3.44 0.14
C GLY A 34 10.68 4.54 0.82
N GLU A 35 10.64 5.74 0.23
CA GLU A 35 9.76 6.83 0.66
C GLU A 35 8.81 7.22 -0.47
N LEU A 36 7.62 7.72 -0.12
CA LEU A 36 6.70 8.28 -1.11
C LEU A 36 7.31 9.53 -1.75
N THR A 37 7.16 9.64 -3.08
CA THR A 37 7.58 10.86 -3.77
C THR A 37 6.69 12.03 -3.33
N ALA A 38 7.26 13.24 -3.25
CA ALA A 38 6.53 14.43 -2.81
C ALA A 38 5.33 14.77 -3.71
N THR A 39 5.32 14.27 -4.94
CA THR A 39 4.24 14.40 -5.91
C THR A 39 3.12 13.39 -5.71
N THR A 40 3.38 12.26 -5.04
CA THR A 40 2.40 11.19 -4.84
C THR A 40 1.46 11.54 -3.71
N LYS A 41 0.16 11.63 -4.03
CA LYS A 41 -0.88 11.87 -3.03
C LYS A 41 -1.51 10.55 -2.59
N ALA A 42 -2.06 10.54 -1.39
CA ALA A 42 -2.84 9.41 -0.90
C ALA A 42 -3.99 9.04 -1.86
N GLY A 43 -4.62 10.04 -2.49
CA GLY A 43 -5.68 9.82 -3.48
C GLY A 43 -5.23 9.04 -4.71
N ASP A 44 -4.00 9.26 -5.19
CA ASP A 44 -3.45 8.56 -6.35
C ASP A 44 -3.23 7.08 -6.03
N ILE A 45 -2.67 6.79 -4.85
CA ILE A 45 -2.49 5.41 -4.36
C ILE A 45 -3.83 4.73 -4.14
N VAL A 46 -4.80 5.43 -3.55
CA VAL A 46 -6.15 4.88 -3.34
C VAL A 46 -6.83 4.56 -4.67
N ASN A 47 -6.76 5.45 -5.65
CA ASN A 47 -7.33 5.22 -6.97
C ASN A 47 -6.63 4.06 -7.69
N TRP A 48 -5.30 4.01 -7.62
CA TRP A 48 -4.52 2.90 -8.17
C TRP A 48 -4.94 1.56 -7.56
N LEU A 49 -4.94 1.45 -6.23
CA LEU A 49 -5.28 0.21 -5.53
C LEU A 49 -6.75 -0.19 -5.71
N LYS A 50 -7.65 0.79 -5.87
CA LYS A 50 -9.04 0.53 -6.20
C LYS A 50 -9.19 0.02 -7.64
N THR A 51 -8.42 0.55 -8.59
CA THR A 51 -8.55 0.22 -10.01
C THR A 51 -7.91 -1.13 -10.33
N ASP A 52 -6.70 -1.37 -9.82
CA ASP A 52 -5.92 -2.57 -10.15
C ASP A 52 -6.31 -3.77 -9.26
N PHE A 53 -6.80 -3.52 -8.04
CA PHE A 53 -6.99 -4.55 -7.01
C PHE A 53 -8.34 -4.51 -6.30
N GLU A 54 -9.26 -3.62 -6.71
CA GLU A 54 -10.58 -3.44 -6.09
C GLU A 54 -10.52 -3.23 -4.57
N LEU A 55 -9.42 -2.67 -4.08
CA LEU A 55 -9.24 -2.41 -2.65
C LEU A 55 -10.10 -1.24 -2.21
N GLY A 56 -10.88 -1.46 -1.16
CA GLY A 56 -11.63 -0.40 -0.48
C GLY A 56 -10.69 0.62 0.18
N HIS A 57 -11.22 1.82 0.44
CA HIS A 57 -10.47 2.97 0.94
C HIS A 57 -9.59 2.66 2.17
N GLY A 58 -10.12 1.92 3.16
CA GLY A 58 -9.36 1.56 4.37
C GLY A 58 -8.15 0.65 4.10
N HIS A 59 -8.28 -0.32 3.20
CA HIS A 59 -7.18 -1.20 2.79
C HIS A 59 -6.14 -0.43 1.98
N ALA A 60 -6.59 0.45 1.09
CA ALA A 60 -5.71 1.28 0.30
C ALA A 60 -4.89 2.25 1.16
N MET A 61 -5.51 2.84 2.20
CA MET A 61 -4.80 3.68 3.18
C MET A 61 -3.77 2.90 4.01
N ALA A 62 -4.01 1.61 4.27
CA ALA A 62 -3.02 0.75 4.92
C ALA A 62 -1.77 0.56 4.04
N ILE A 63 -1.95 0.31 2.73
CA ILE A 63 -0.83 0.25 1.79
C ILE A 63 -0.14 1.61 1.66
N TYR A 64 -0.88 2.71 1.60
CA TYR A 64 -0.27 4.04 1.60
C TYR A 64 0.63 4.27 2.83
N ALA A 65 0.17 3.89 4.03
CA ALA A 65 0.97 3.99 5.25
C ALA A 65 2.20 3.06 5.24
N LEU A 66 2.09 1.89 4.60
CA LEU A 66 3.20 0.96 4.37
C LEU A 66 4.27 1.57 3.45
N LEU A 67 3.83 2.17 2.33
CA LEU A 67 4.68 2.79 1.31
C LEU A 67 5.35 4.06 1.82
N LYS A 68 4.70 4.78 2.73
CA LYS A 68 5.27 5.94 3.43
C LYS A 68 6.31 5.56 4.47
N GLY A 69 6.46 4.27 4.80
CA GLY A 69 7.35 3.81 5.87
C GLY A 69 6.85 4.13 7.29
N ILE A 70 5.64 4.64 7.46
CA ILE A 70 5.04 4.94 8.79
C ILE A 70 4.73 3.65 9.53
N LYS A 71 4.25 2.63 8.79
CA LYS A 71 3.94 1.31 9.33
C LYS A 71 4.68 0.24 8.55
N ASN A 72 5.08 -0.80 9.26
CA ASN A 72 5.71 -2.00 8.71
C ASN A 72 4.90 -3.24 9.13
N GLU A 73 5.25 -4.39 8.57
CA GLU A 73 4.56 -5.67 8.84
C GLU A 73 4.56 -6.06 10.32
N SER A 74 5.47 -5.48 11.11
CA SER A 74 5.60 -5.65 12.57
C SER A 74 4.75 -4.66 13.39
N SER A 75 4.12 -3.67 12.75
CA SER A 75 3.27 -2.69 13.43
C SER A 75 1.96 -3.36 13.86
N GLN A 76 1.69 -3.35 15.16
CA GLN A 76 0.39 -3.79 15.72
C GLN A 76 -0.72 -2.80 15.33
#